data_AF-A0A376VJD8-F1
#
_entry.id   AF-A0A376VJD8-F1
#
_cell.length_a   1.000
_cell.length_b   1.000
_cell.length_c   1.000
_cell.angle_alpha   90.00
_cell.angle_beta   90.00
_cell.angle_gamma   90.00
#
_symmetry.space_group_name_H-M   'P 1'
#
loop_
_entity.id
_entity.type
_entity.pdbx_description
1 polymer ?
#
loop_
_entity_poly.entity_id
_entity_poly.type
_entity_poly.pdbx_seq_one_letter_code
_entity_poly.pdbx_strand_id
1 'polypeptide(L)'
;MFTNNGSTLQTDITTFGVNMKLAHLGRQALMSVMAVALVAGMSVKSFADEGLLNKVKERGTLLVGLEGTYPPFSFQGDDGKLTGFEVEFAQQLAKHLGVEASLKPTKWDGMLASLDSKRIDVVINQVTISDERKKKYDFSTPYTISGIQALVKKGNEGTIKTAADLKAKKWVSAWAPTMKSGCGRMFRVSMCVPMMMTQPNIRICA
;
A
#
# COMPACT_ATOMS: atom_id res chain seq x y z
N MET A 1 29.40 -10.32 -99.57
CA MET A 1 28.34 -10.58 -98.57
C MET A 1 28.98 -11.27 -97.39
N PHE A 2 29.05 -10.59 -96.24
CA PHE A 2 28.95 -11.10 -94.86
C PHE A 2 29.18 -9.87 -93.96
N THR A 3 28.09 -9.23 -93.56
CA THR A 3 28.05 -8.19 -92.54
C THR A 3 28.23 -8.85 -91.18
N ASN A 4 29.27 -8.48 -90.43
CA ASN A 4 29.54 -9.00 -89.09
C ASN A 4 28.81 -8.11 -88.06
N ASN A 5 27.92 -8.73 -87.27
CA ASN A 5 27.14 -8.09 -86.20
C ASN A 5 28.02 -7.91 -84.95
N GLY A 6 28.34 -6.67 -84.60
CA GLY A 6 29.19 -6.31 -83.46
C GLY A 6 28.51 -5.46 -82.38
N SER A 7 27.19 -5.53 -82.22
CA SER A 7 26.43 -4.59 -81.37
C SER A 7 25.67 -5.20 -80.18
N THR A 8 25.77 -6.51 -79.91
CA THR A 8 24.91 -7.18 -78.90
C THR A 8 25.57 -7.51 -77.55
N LEU A 9 26.87 -7.21 -77.32
CA LEU A 9 27.54 -7.56 -76.06
C LEU A 9 27.79 -6.39 -75.09
N GLN A 10 27.52 -5.13 -75.48
CA GLN A 10 27.80 -3.97 -74.64
C GLN A 10 26.60 -3.53 -73.76
N THR A 11 25.37 -3.94 -74.09
CA THR A 11 24.14 -3.49 -73.41
C THR A 11 23.69 -4.36 -72.22
N ASP A 12 24.23 -5.57 -72.06
CA ASP A 12 23.84 -6.48 -70.96
C ASP A 12 24.66 -6.29 -69.67
N ILE A 13 25.91 -5.86 -69.77
CA ILE A 13 26.80 -5.74 -68.58
C ILE A 13 26.41 -4.53 -67.71
N THR A 14 25.90 -3.45 -68.30
CA THR A 14 25.48 -2.25 -67.55
C THR A 14 24.12 -2.40 -66.89
N THR A 15 23.22 -3.22 -67.44
CA THR A 15 21.86 -3.40 -66.92
C THR A 15 21.81 -4.34 -65.70
N PHE A 16 22.72 -5.34 -65.63
CA PHE A 16 22.85 -6.22 -64.46
C PHE A 16 23.52 -5.55 -63.25
N GLY A 17 24.50 -4.65 -63.48
CA GLY A 17 25.22 -3.96 -62.40
C GLY A 17 24.40 -2.92 -61.63
N VAL A 18 23.44 -2.27 -62.29
CA VAL A 18 22.59 -1.23 -61.68
C VAL A 18 21.45 -1.82 -60.85
N ASN A 19 20.85 -2.94 -61.29
CA ASN A 19 19.76 -3.61 -60.56
C ASN A 19 20.18 -4.24 -59.23
N MET A 20 21.43 -4.71 -59.11
CA MET A 20 21.93 -5.35 -57.90
C MET A 20 22.27 -4.36 -56.78
N LYS A 21 22.71 -3.13 -57.11
CA LYS A 21 22.95 -2.05 -56.13
C LYS A 21 21.65 -1.47 -55.56
N LEU A 22 20.61 -1.33 -56.39
CA LEU A 22 19.33 -0.76 -55.97
C LEU A 22 18.55 -1.69 -55.00
N ALA A 23 18.67 -3.01 -55.18
CA ALA A 23 18.08 -4.01 -54.28
C ALA A 23 18.77 -4.10 -52.90
N HIS A 24 20.08 -3.82 -52.82
CA HIS A 24 20.81 -3.78 -51.55
C HIS A 24 20.58 -2.48 -50.77
N LEU A 25 20.44 -1.33 -51.45
CA LEU A 25 20.07 -0.07 -50.82
C LEU A 25 18.65 -0.10 -50.23
N GLY A 26 17.68 -0.72 -50.92
CA GLY A 26 16.31 -0.89 -50.39
C GLY A 26 16.24 -1.81 -49.17
N ARG A 27 17.02 -2.90 -49.16
CA ARG A 27 17.07 -3.86 -48.04
C ARG A 27 17.82 -3.30 -46.82
N GLN A 28 18.85 -2.48 -47.02
CA GLN A 28 19.56 -1.79 -45.93
C GLN A 28 18.79 -0.58 -45.38
N ALA A 29 18.00 0.10 -46.21
CA ALA A 29 17.08 1.16 -45.77
C ALA A 29 15.90 0.60 -44.95
N LEU A 30 15.33 -0.56 -45.32
CA LEU A 30 14.25 -1.18 -44.56
C LEU A 30 14.71 -1.72 -43.19
N MET A 31 15.92 -2.25 -43.11
CA MET A 31 16.49 -2.74 -41.84
C MET A 31 16.92 -1.60 -40.89
N SER A 32 17.28 -0.42 -41.41
CA SER A 32 17.62 0.75 -40.58
C SER A 32 16.38 1.47 -40.05
N VAL A 33 15.27 1.53 -40.79
CA VAL A 33 14.00 2.08 -40.30
C VAL A 33 13.38 1.18 -39.21
N MET A 34 13.54 -0.14 -39.29
CA MET A 34 13.08 -1.07 -38.26
C MET A 34 13.92 -1.02 -36.98
N ALA A 35 15.23 -0.72 -37.08
CA ALA A 35 16.11 -0.55 -35.93
C ALA A 35 15.84 0.76 -35.16
N VAL A 36 15.49 1.85 -35.85
CA VAL A 36 15.13 3.12 -35.20
C VAL A 36 13.75 3.04 -34.53
N ALA A 37 12.81 2.26 -35.08
CA ALA A 37 11.50 1.99 -34.46
C ALA A 37 11.61 1.15 -33.17
N LEU A 38 12.63 0.29 -33.05
CA LEU A 38 12.88 -0.50 -31.84
C LEU A 38 13.54 0.30 -30.70
N VAL A 39 14.34 1.33 -31.01
CA VAL A 39 14.99 2.18 -29.99
C VAL A 39 14.02 3.21 -29.39
N ALA A 40 12.96 3.60 -30.10
CA ALA A 40 11.90 4.46 -29.56
C ALA A 40 10.94 3.74 -28.59
N GLY A 41 10.99 2.40 -28.50
CA GLY A 41 10.12 1.59 -27.64
C GLY A 41 10.67 1.27 -26.24
N MET A 42 11.95 1.53 -25.98
CA MET A 42 12.62 1.19 -24.70
C MET A 42 12.81 2.42 -23.81
N SER A 43 11.71 3.11 -23.50
CA SER A 43 11.62 3.97 -22.32
C SER A 43 10.18 4.13 -21.88
N VAL A 44 9.44 3.01 -21.82
CA VAL A 44 8.35 2.93 -20.86
C VAL A 44 9.03 2.77 -19.50
N LYS A 45 9.32 3.88 -18.83
CA LYS A 45 9.47 3.85 -17.38
C LYS A 45 8.14 3.26 -16.90
N SER A 46 8.16 1.98 -16.57
CA SER A 46 7.11 1.40 -15.75
C SER A 46 7.07 2.29 -14.53
N PHE A 47 6.02 3.11 -14.42
CA PHE A 47 5.66 3.74 -13.16
C PHE A 47 5.19 2.58 -12.27
N ALA A 48 6.15 1.80 -11.78
CA ALA A 48 5.99 1.13 -10.52
C ALA A 48 5.60 2.24 -9.56
N ASP A 49 4.36 2.18 -9.05
CA ASP A 49 3.89 3.07 -7.99
C ASP A 49 5.04 3.19 -7.00
N GLU A 50 5.65 4.38 -6.91
CA GLU A 50 6.66 4.66 -5.89
C GLU A 50 6.03 4.20 -4.58
N GLY A 51 6.56 3.10 -4.04
CA GLY A 51 5.94 2.44 -2.90
C GLY A 51 5.72 3.47 -1.80
N LEU A 52 4.64 3.32 -1.04
CA LEU A 52 4.31 4.26 0.05
C LEU A 52 5.54 4.55 0.93
N LEU A 53 6.36 3.53 1.17
CA LEU A 53 7.62 3.63 1.89
C LEU A 53 8.61 4.63 1.28
N ASN A 54 8.78 4.66 -0.05
CA ASN A 54 9.67 5.62 -0.72
C ASN A 54 9.15 7.04 -0.55
N LYS A 55 7.84 7.26 -0.76
CA LYS A 55 7.20 8.57 -0.54
C LYS A 55 7.35 9.06 0.91
N VAL A 56 7.21 8.16 1.88
CA VAL A 56 7.42 8.48 3.31
C VAL A 56 8.88 8.86 3.57
N LYS A 57 9.84 8.10 3.03
CA LYS A 57 11.28 8.36 3.19
C LYS A 57 11.71 9.66 2.53
N GLU A 58 11.27 9.92 1.31
CA GLU A 58 11.56 11.16 0.58
C GLU A 58 10.96 12.38 1.26
N ARG A 59 9.73 12.26 1.76
CA ARG A 59 9.08 13.31 2.55
C ARG A 59 9.73 13.50 3.94
N GLY A 60 10.44 12.50 4.44
CA GLY A 60 11.05 12.53 5.78
C GLY A 60 10.04 12.49 6.93
N THR A 61 8.77 12.12 6.67
CA THR A 61 7.72 12.11 7.69
C THR A 61 6.70 11.01 7.44
N LEU A 62 6.38 10.23 8.46
CA LEU A 62 5.28 9.26 8.49
C LEU A 62 4.02 9.93 9.06
N LEU A 63 2.94 9.99 8.27
CA LEU A 63 1.65 10.54 8.68
C LEU A 63 0.81 9.44 9.33
N VAL A 64 0.59 9.57 10.64
CA VAL A 64 -0.06 8.54 11.46
C VAL A 64 -1.43 9.01 11.93
N GLY A 65 -2.49 8.29 11.58
CA GLY A 65 -3.82 8.48 12.15
C GLY A 65 -4.00 7.70 13.44
N LEU A 66 -4.46 8.38 14.50
CA LEU A 66 -4.82 7.79 15.80
C LEU A 66 -5.95 8.62 16.45
N GLU A 67 -6.61 8.13 17.49
CA GLU A 67 -7.78 8.82 18.07
C GLU A 67 -7.41 9.89 19.10
N GLY A 68 -6.53 9.58 20.05
CA GLY A 68 -6.04 10.57 21.02
C GLY A 68 -7.00 10.84 22.19
N THR A 69 -8.03 10.02 22.35
CA THR A 69 -9.00 10.11 23.47
C THR A 69 -9.22 8.78 24.18
N TYR A 70 -8.32 7.82 24.02
CA TYR A 70 -8.46 6.45 24.52
C TYR A 70 -7.25 6.00 25.36
N PRO A 71 -7.21 6.34 26.66
CA PRO A 71 -6.17 5.85 27.57
C PRO A 71 -6.25 4.32 27.76
N PRO A 72 -5.12 3.62 27.96
CA PRO A 72 -3.73 4.12 27.94
C PRO A 72 -3.08 4.12 26.54
N PHE A 73 -3.88 3.98 25.47
CA PHE A 73 -3.37 3.72 24.12
C PHE A 73 -2.98 5.00 23.38
N SER A 74 -3.93 5.90 23.15
CA SER A 74 -3.64 7.24 22.63
C SER A 74 -4.54 8.24 23.31
N PHE A 75 -3.98 9.17 24.07
CA PHE A 75 -4.72 10.15 24.85
C PHE A 75 -3.93 11.45 24.99
N GLN A 76 -4.60 12.54 25.38
CA GLN A 76 -3.90 13.76 25.79
C GLN A 76 -3.51 13.66 27.26
N GLY A 77 -2.23 13.85 27.57
CA GLY A 77 -1.72 13.93 28.92
C GLY A 77 -2.08 15.26 29.59
N ASP A 78 -1.73 15.40 30.85
CA ASP A 78 -2.00 16.61 31.64
C ASP A 78 -1.31 17.86 31.08
N ASP A 79 -0.24 17.67 30.31
CA ASP A 79 0.49 18.73 29.61
C ASP A 79 -0.15 19.12 28.26
N GLY A 80 -1.31 18.53 27.93
CA GLY A 80 -2.04 18.72 26.67
C GLY A 80 -1.40 18.04 25.46
N LYS A 81 -0.30 17.28 25.64
CA LYS A 81 0.35 16.57 24.55
C LYS A 81 -0.24 15.19 24.37
N LEU A 82 -0.20 14.72 23.13
CA LEU A 82 -0.58 13.36 22.80
C LEU A 82 0.44 12.39 23.40
N THR A 83 -0.03 11.40 24.14
CA THR A 83 0.75 10.38 24.85
C THR A 83 0.03 9.03 24.83
N GLY A 84 0.71 7.98 25.30
CA GLY A 84 0.22 6.61 25.35
C GLY A 84 0.98 5.65 24.45
N PHE A 85 0.62 4.37 24.54
CA PHE A 85 1.29 3.28 23.84
C PHE A 85 1.38 3.48 22.31
N GLU A 86 0.30 3.91 21.66
CA GLU A 86 0.23 4.08 20.20
C GLU A 86 1.07 5.27 19.72
N VAL A 87 1.22 6.29 20.56
CA VAL A 87 2.07 7.46 20.31
C VAL A 87 3.54 7.04 20.33
N GLU A 88 3.95 6.33 21.38
CA GLU A 88 5.32 5.81 21.50
C GLU A 88 5.62 4.80 20.38
N PHE A 89 4.67 3.93 20.06
CA PHE A 89 4.79 2.97 18.97
C PHE A 89 4.99 3.67 17.63
N ALA A 90 4.19 4.70 17.32
CA ALA A 90 4.32 5.49 16.10
C ALA A 90 5.68 6.20 16.01
N GLN A 91 6.17 6.75 17.12
CA GLN A 91 7.48 7.40 17.19
C GLN A 91 8.62 6.40 16.97
N GLN A 92 8.59 5.23 17.63
CA GLN A 92 9.60 4.19 17.44
C GLN A 92 9.58 3.64 16.02
N LEU A 93 8.40 3.49 15.43
CA LEU A 93 8.25 3.08 14.05
C LEU A 93 8.88 4.09 13.08
N ALA A 94 8.55 5.37 13.21
CA ALA A 94 9.12 6.42 12.38
C ALA A 94 10.65 6.50 12.52
N LYS A 95 11.16 6.41 13.77
CA LYS A 95 12.59 6.33 14.05
C LYS A 95 13.27 5.15 13.35
N HIS A 96 12.63 3.97 13.36
CA HIS A 96 13.15 2.80 12.67
C HIS A 96 13.18 2.97 11.14
N LEU A 97 12.25 3.76 10.59
CA LEU A 97 12.20 4.12 9.17
C LEU A 97 13.15 5.28 8.80
N GLY A 98 13.79 5.92 9.79
CA GLY A 98 14.66 7.08 9.59
C GLY A 98 13.91 8.37 9.26
N VAL A 99 12.66 8.50 9.71
CA VAL A 99 11.78 9.65 9.45
C VAL A 99 11.12 10.16 10.74
N GLU A 100 10.48 11.32 10.69
CA GLU A 100 9.71 11.87 11.80
C GLU A 100 8.27 11.34 11.84
N ALA A 101 7.67 11.22 13.02
CA ALA A 101 6.26 10.86 13.17
C ALA A 101 5.37 12.12 13.22
N SER A 102 4.44 12.26 12.28
CA SER A 102 3.39 13.29 12.35
C SER A 102 2.06 12.66 12.76
N LEU A 103 1.71 12.84 14.02
CA LEU A 103 0.48 12.30 14.60
C LEU A 103 -0.71 13.18 14.22
N LYS A 104 -1.76 12.57 13.67
CA LYS A 104 -2.99 13.21 13.21
C LYS A 104 -4.17 12.66 14.02
N PRO A 105 -4.44 13.23 15.22
CA PRO A 105 -5.59 12.82 16.01
C PRO A 105 -6.89 13.08 15.24
N THR A 106 -7.71 12.04 15.07
CA THR A 106 -9.01 12.13 14.37
C THR A 106 -9.96 11.03 14.82
N LYS A 107 -11.26 11.27 14.68
CA LYS A 107 -12.30 10.28 15.00
C LYS A 107 -12.26 9.12 14.00
N TRP A 108 -12.74 7.96 14.44
CA TRP A 108 -12.79 6.72 13.65
C TRP A 108 -13.25 6.91 12.19
N ASP A 109 -14.41 7.53 11.97
CA ASP A 109 -14.99 7.69 10.63
C ASP A 109 -14.11 8.57 9.73
N GLY A 110 -13.52 9.63 10.30
CA GLY A 110 -12.60 10.53 9.59
C GLY A 110 -11.23 9.89 9.32
N MET A 111 -10.83 8.93 10.15
CA MET A 111 -9.54 8.24 10.05
C MET A 111 -9.46 7.38 8.80
N LEU A 112 -10.44 6.52 8.58
CA LEU A 112 -10.49 5.67 7.39
C LEU A 112 -10.65 6.48 6.11
N ALA A 113 -11.45 7.56 6.15
CA ALA A 113 -11.56 8.48 5.01
C ALA A 113 -10.23 9.21 4.72
N SER A 114 -9.47 9.55 5.76
CA SER A 114 -8.14 10.15 5.62
C SER A 114 -7.13 9.17 5.01
N LEU A 115 -7.25 7.89 5.36
CA LEU A 115 -6.44 6.80 4.80
C LEU A 115 -6.77 6.57 3.32
N ASP A 116 -8.05 6.52 2.98
CA ASP A 116 -8.51 6.37 1.59
C ASP A 116 -8.07 7.54 0.70
N SER A 117 -8.13 8.76 1.24
CA SER A 117 -7.70 9.99 0.56
C SER A 117 -6.18 10.24 0.62
N LYS A 118 -5.40 9.30 1.17
CA LYS A 118 -3.93 9.41 1.33
C LYS A 118 -3.47 10.65 2.12
N ARG A 119 -4.33 11.17 3.00
CA ARG A 119 -4.00 12.26 3.95
C ARG A 119 -3.25 11.74 5.18
N ILE A 120 -3.34 10.44 5.44
CA ILE A 120 -2.47 9.70 6.36
C ILE A 120 -1.91 8.48 5.62
N ASP A 121 -0.75 8.00 6.03
CA ASP A 121 -0.12 6.82 5.43
C ASP A 121 -0.52 5.55 6.16
N VAL A 122 -0.64 5.63 7.50
CA VAL A 122 -0.92 4.50 8.38
C VAL A 122 -1.90 4.87 9.49
N VAL A 123 -2.73 3.90 9.88
CA VAL A 123 -3.58 3.97 11.08
C VAL A 123 -2.97 3.13 12.19
N ILE A 124 -2.78 3.72 13.37
CA ILE A 124 -2.36 3.03 14.61
C ILE A 124 -3.41 3.35 15.68
N ASN A 125 -4.46 2.51 15.78
CA ASN A 125 -5.62 2.79 16.66
C ASN A 125 -6.40 1.53 17.05
N GLN A 126 -5.73 0.50 17.59
CA GLN A 126 -6.30 -0.82 17.99
C GLN A 126 -7.40 -1.35 17.06
N VAL A 127 -7.12 -1.36 15.76
CA VAL A 127 -8.13 -1.75 14.78
C VAL A 127 -8.31 -3.26 14.79
N THR A 128 -9.50 -3.71 15.16
CA THR A 128 -9.83 -5.14 15.05
C THR A 128 -9.79 -5.58 13.59
N ILE A 129 -8.93 -6.55 13.31
CA ILE A 129 -8.82 -7.20 12.02
C ILE A 129 -10.11 -7.98 11.73
N SER A 130 -10.77 -7.67 10.62
CA SER A 130 -11.94 -8.40 10.14
C SER A 130 -11.79 -8.75 8.65
N ASP A 131 -12.48 -9.81 8.21
CA ASP A 131 -12.44 -10.24 6.81
C ASP A 131 -13.01 -9.16 5.86
N GLU A 132 -13.97 -8.38 6.34
CA GLU A 132 -14.51 -7.23 5.61
C GLU A 132 -13.45 -6.14 5.41
N ARG A 133 -12.70 -5.79 6.46
CA ARG A 133 -11.66 -4.75 6.35
C ARG A 133 -10.44 -5.23 5.57
N LYS A 134 -10.09 -6.51 5.66
CA LYS A 134 -9.00 -7.13 4.87
C LYS A 134 -9.23 -7.05 3.36
N LYS A 135 -10.48 -6.93 2.91
CA LYS A 135 -10.79 -6.71 1.48
C LYS A 135 -10.38 -5.32 0.99
N LYS A 136 -10.25 -4.35 1.89
CA LYS A 136 -10.00 -2.94 1.55
C LYS A 136 -8.64 -2.43 2.04
N TYR A 137 -8.13 -2.97 3.14
CA TYR A 137 -6.92 -2.49 3.79
C TYR A 137 -5.96 -3.62 4.11
N ASP A 138 -4.67 -3.31 3.97
CA ASP A 138 -3.59 -4.16 4.45
C ASP A 138 -3.35 -3.89 5.94
N PHE A 139 -3.35 -4.98 6.71
CA PHE A 139 -3.11 -4.97 8.15
C PHE A 139 -1.70 -5.44 8.45
N SER A 140 -1.06 -4.85 9.45
CA SER A 140 0.13 -5.44 10.07
C SER A 140 -0.19 -6.76 10.78
N THR A 141 0.87 -7.40 11.28
CA THR A 141 0.66 -8.40 12.33
C THR A 141 0.12 -7.70 13.58
N PRO A 142 -0.86 -8.31 14.29
CA PRO A 142 -1.39 -7.79 15.55
C PRO A 142 -0.28 -7.42 16.55
N TYR A 143 -0.30 -6.20 17.09
CA TYR A 143 0.52 -5.78 18.21
C TYR A 143 -0.23 -5.83 19.55
N THR A 144 -1.56 -5.93 19.53
CA THR A 144 -2.38 -6.18 20.73
C THR A 144 -3.35 -7.34 20.52
N ILE A 145 -3.70 -8.02 21.62
CA ILE A 145 -4.87 -8.91 21.69
C ILE A 145 -5.78 -8.36 22.76
N SER A 146 -7.00 -8.02 22.36
CA SER A 146 -8.05 -7.58 23.26
C SER A 146 -9.27 -8.49 23.14
N GLY A 147 -9.91 -8.73 24.28
CA GLY A 147 -11.17 -9.45 24.38
C GLY A 147 -12.28 -8.50 24.81
N ILE A 148 -13.47 -8.67 24.24
CA ILE A 148 -14.66 -7.95 24.71
C ILE A 148 -15.03 -8.48 26.09
N GLN A 149 -15.16 -7.57 27.05
CA GLN A 149 -15.55 -7.90 28.42
C GLN A 149 -16.77 -7.07 28.83
N ALA A 150 -17.62 -7.66 29.66
CA ALA A 150 -18.73 -6.96 30.29
C ALA A 150 -18.27 -6.39 31.64
N LEU A 151 -18.44 -5.10 31.84
CA LEU A 151 -18.21 -4.44 33.12
C LEU A 151 -19.55 -4.29 33.84
N VAL A 152 -19.61 -4.75 35.09
CA VAL A 152 -20.79 -4.64 35.96
C VAL A 152 -20.50 -3.72 37.13
N LYS A 153 -21.54 -3.06 37.64
CA LYS A 153 -21.43 -2.26 38.87
C LYS A 153 -21.02 -3.18 40.02
N LYS A 154 -20.14 -2.69 40.91
CA LYS A 154 -19.78 -3.37 42.16
C LYS A 154 -21.04 -3.76 42.94
N GLY A 155 -21.12 -5.01 43.40
CA GLY A 155 -22.31 -5.64 44.00
C GLY A 155 -23.18 -6.46 43.04
N ASN A 156 -22.92 -6.39 41.72
CA ASN A 156 -23.58 -7.23 40.70
C ASN A 156 -22.59 -8.24 40.09
N GLU A 157 -21.56 -8.64 40.83
CA GLU A 157 -20.59 -9.62 40.38
C GLU A 157 -21.30 -10.94 40.03
N GLY A 158 -21.01 -11.50 38.84
CA GLY A 158 -21.57 -12.78 38.41
C GLY A 158 -23.01 -12.74 37.89
N THR A 159 -23.66 -11.57 37.79
CA THR A 159 -25.01 -11.47 37.18
C THR A 159 -24.99 -11.61 35.66
N ILE A 160 -23.88 -11.24 35.03
CA ILE A 160 -23.64 -11.38 33.58
C ILE A 160 -22.42 -12.29 33.43
N LYS A 161 -22.65 -13.51 32.95
CA LYS A 161 -21.57 -14.50 32.72
C LYS A 161 -21.42 -14.81 31.24
N THR A 162 -22.50 -14.68 30.48
CA THR A 162 -22.54 -14.99 29.06
C THR A 162 -23.16 -13.84 28.26
N ALA A 163 -22.91 -13.82 26.95
CA ALA A 163 -23.54 -12.85 26.06
C ALA A 163 -25.08 -12.98 26.04
N ALA A 164 -25.64 -14.15 26.38
CA ALA A 164 -27.08 -14.36 26.44
C ALA A 164 -27.74 -13.53 27.56
N ASP A 165 -27.03 -13.33 28.67
CA ASP A 165 -27.52 -12.58 29.84
C ASP A 165 -27.75 -11.09 29.52
N LEU A 166 -27.12 -10.58 28.45
CA LEU A 166 -27.26 -9.20 27.98
C LEU A 166 -28.57 -8.96 27.20
N LYS A 167 -29.22 -9.99 26.65
CA LYS A 167 -30.40 -9.83 25.78
C LYS A 167 -31.60 -9.22 26.51
N ALA A 168 -31.75 -9.50 27.80
CA ALA A 168 -32.87 -9.04 28.62
C ALA A 168 -32.52 -7.83 29.52
N LYS A 169 -31.33 -7.22 29.33
CA LYS A 169 -30.82 -6.14 30.18
C LYS A 169 -30.56 -4.89 29.36
N LYS A 170 -30.70 -3.72 30.01
CA LYS A 170 -30.23 -2.45 29.44
C LYS A 170 -28.71 -2.38 29.61
N TRP A 171 -27.99 -2.24 28.52
CA TRP A 171 -26.53 -2.09 28.50
C TRP A 171 -26.13 -1.00 27.50
N VAL A 172 -24.92 -0.48 27.67
CA VAL A 172 -24.30 0.51 26.79
C VAL A 172 -23.01 -0.10 26.27
N SER A 173 -22.72 0.06 24.98
CA SER A 173 -21.43 -0.31 24.40
C SER A 173 -20.60 0.92 24.10
N ALA A 174 -19.30 0.82 24.38
CA ALA A 174 -18.34 1.83 23.97
C ALA A 174 -18.09 1.81 22.46
N TRP A 175 -18.20 0.65 21.78
CA TRP A 175 -17.99 0.49 20.32
C TRP A 175 -19.00 -0.48 19.68
N ALA A 176 -20.11 0.07 19.17
CA ALA A 176 -21.20 -0.73 18.61
C ALA A 176 -20.84 -1.56 17.34
N PRO A 177 -20.03 -1.08 16.37
CA PRO A 177 -19.72 -1.87 15.18
C PRO A 177 -18.83 -3.08 15.48
N THR A 178 -17.78 -2.89 16.29
CA THR A 178 -16.81 -3.95 16.63
C THR A 178 -17.41 -5.01 17.55
N MET A 179 -18.30 -4.62 18.49
CA MET A 179 -18.99 -5.59 19.34
C MET A 179 -19.93 -6.52 18.57
N LYS A 180 -20.54 -6.05 17.46
CA LYS A 180 -21.36 -6.91 16.59
C LYS A 180 -20.52 -7.97 15.86
N SER A 181 -19.30 -7.63 15.46
CA SER A 181 -18.41 -8.53 14.69
C SER A 181 -17.47 -9.39 15.56
N GLY A 182 -17.16 -8.96 16.79
CA GLY A 182 -16.10 -9.52 17.64
C GLY A 182 -16.51 -10.70 18.52
N CYS A 183 -17.78 -11.11 18.49
CA CYS A 183 -18.27 -12.26 19.24
C CYS A 183 -17.82 -13.57 18.56
N GLY A 184 -16.51 -13.87 18.51
CA GLY A 184 -16.07 -15.16 17.94
C GLY A 184 -14.60 -15.56 17.81
N ARG A 185 -13.56 -14.71 17.85
CA ARG A 185 -12.20 -15.19 17.51
C ARG A 185 -11.06 -14.52 18.30
N MET A 186 -10.18 -15.34 18.85
CA MET A 186 -9.06 -14.99 19.76
C MET A 186 -7.79 -15.74 19.32
N PHE A 187 -6.74 -15.12 18.76
CA PHE A 187 -5.39 -15.74 18.60
C PHE A 187 -4.21 -14.73 18.41
N ARG A 188 -3.00 -15.26 18.71
CA ARG A 188 -1.66 -14.73 19.10
C ARG A 188 -0.94 -13.58 18.34
N VAL A 189 -0.06 -12.87 19.06
CA VAL A 189 0.77 -11.66 18.72
C VAL A 189 2.25 -12.01 18.57
N SER A 190 2.86 -11.60 17.45
CA SER A 190 4.30 -11.28 17.26
C SER A 190 4.58 -11.18 15.75
N MET A 191 4.88 -9.99 15.18
CA MET A 191 5.54 -9.74 13.85
C MET A 191 5.20 -8.40 13.14
N CYS A 192 5.01 -7.27 13.84
CA CYS A 192 4.65 -6.01 13.15
C CYS A 192 5.81 -5.40 12.29
N VAL A 193 7.07 -5.60 12.72
CA VAL A 193 8.27 -4.92 12.14
C VAL A 193 8.74 -5.46 10.78
N PRO A 194 8.82 -6.79 10.53
CA PRO A 194 9.27 -7.31 9.23
C PRO A 194 8.33 -6.97 8.07
N MET A 195 7.12 -6.53 8.38
CA MET A 195 6.02 -6.40 7.42
C MET A 195 6.04 -5.05 6.66
N MET A 196 6.40 -3.95 7.33
CA MET A 196 6.54 -2.63 6.67
C MET A 196 7.66 -2.55 5.64
N MET A 197 8.67 -3.43 5.75
CA MET A 197 9.74 -3.51 4.76
C MET A 197 9.40 -4.41 3.56
N THR A 198 8.37 -5.26 3.68
CA THR A 198 8.04 -6.29 2.67
C THR A 198 6.72 -6.03 1.96
N GLN A 199 5.85 -5.19 2.52
CA GLN A 199 4.54 -4.88 1.96
C GLN A 199 4.55 -3.43 1.43
N PRO A 200 4.44 -3.21 0.11
CA PRO A 200 4.47 -1.87 -0.48
C PRO A 200 3.27 -0.98 -0.07
N ASN A 201 2.23 -1.57 0.54
CA ASN A 201 0.92 -0.95 0.73
C ASN A 201 0.35 -1.01 2.17
N ILE A 202 1.16 -1.24 3.22
CA ILE A 202 0.62 -1.26 4.59
C ILE A 202 -0.11 0.04 4.92
N ARG A 203 -1.36 -0.09 5.36
CA ARG A 203 -2.30 1.01 5.60
C ARG A 203 -2.81 1.04 7.04
N ILE A 204 -2.83 -0.09 7.74
CA ILE A 204 -3.29 -0.17 9.13
C ILE A 204 -2.36 -1.05 9.97
N CYS A 205 -1.90 -0.53 11.10
CA CYS A 205 -1.31 -1.32 12.17
C CYS A 205 -2.40 -1.71 13.17
N ALA A 206 -2.61 -3.00 13.34
CA ALA A 206 -3.56 -3.61 14.27
C ALA A 206 -2.87 -4.25 15.47
#